data_AF-A0A2A5RUF0-F1
#
_entry.id   AF-A0A2A5RUF0-F1
#
_cell.length_a   1.000
_cell.length_b   1.000
_cell.length_c   1.000
_cell.angle_alpha   90.00
_cell.angle_beta   90.00
_cell.angle_gamma   90.00
#
_symmetry.space_group_name_H-M   'P 1'
#
loop_
_entity.id
_entity.type
_entity.pdbx_description
1 polymer ?
#
loop_
_entity_poly.entity_id
_entity_poly.type
_entity_poly.pdbx_seq_one_letter_code
_entity_poly.pdbx_strand_id
1 'polypeptide(L)'
;MTDKQLAFLGLGTIVEVDDMDALEHTKYVVVARAIGQDSNGETILRYMLAPHPYGHVPDQKENILRITASQITKIIHEGYTDELDTKLLDDLEDVMRGTLTQVVSGTKAEVDEKSDSDEKVKQVTPLVGQEPKLAAAQKLEEENILKRDPFYKFRKMKEEKVNGRTD
;
A
#
# COMPACT_ATOMS: atom_id res chain seq x y z
N MET A 1 -23.22 23.86 -13.56
CA MET A 1 -22.04 22.99 -13.45
C MET A 1 -22.50 21.65 -13.96
N THR A 2 -22.03 21.20 -15.12
CA THR A 2 -22.30 19.84 -15.59
C THR A 2 -21.45 18.93 -14.73
N ASP A 3 -22.07 18.25 -13.76
CA ASP A 3 -21.43 17.18 -13.00
C ASP A 3 -20.98 16.13 -14.02
N LYS A 4 -19.70 16.19 -14.38
CA LYS A 4 -19.13 15.28 -15.36
C LYS A 4 -18.97 13.96 -14.63
N GLN A 5 -19.97 13.09 -14.80
CA GLN A 5 -19.97 11.78 -14.18
C GLN A 5 -18.67 11.06 -14.56
N LEU A 6 -17.93 10.62 -13.55
CA LEU A 6 -16.67 9.93 -13.71
C LEU A 6 -16.94 8.59 -14.41
N ALA A 7 -16.17 8.25 -15.44
CA ALA A 7 -16.35 7.02 -16.20
C ALA A 7 -14.99 6.47 -16.63
N PHE A 8 -14.79 5.17 -16.46
CA PHE A 8 -13.57 4.52 -16.91
C PHE A 8 -13.45 4.50 -18.43
N LEU A 9 -12.20 4.54 -18.91
CA LEU A 9 -11.89 4.10 -20.27
C LEU A 9 -12.07 2.58 -20.37
N GLY A 10 -12.49 2.11 -21.55
CA GLY A 10 -12.64 0.68 -21.81
C GLY A 10 -11.31 -0.08 -21.71
N LEU A 11 -11.37 -1.35 -21.32
CA LEU A 11 -10.19 -2.22 -21.41
C LEU A 11 -9.85 -2.47 -22.88
N GLY A 12 -8.57 -2.42 -23.23
CA GLY A 12 -8.12 -2.49 -24.62
C GLY A 12 -8.14 -1.16 -25.38
N THR A 13 -8.56 -0.05 -24.74
CA THR A 13 -8.49 1.29 -25.33
C THR A 13 -7.05 1.62 -25.72
N ILE A 14 -6.85 2.15 -26.92
CA ILE A 14 -5.54 2.57 -27.42
C ILE A 14 -5.41 4.08 -27.28
N VAL A 15 -4.35 4.53 -26.63
CA VAL A 15 -4.10 5.93 -26.30
C VAL A 15 -2.69 6.40 -26.66
N GLU A 16 -2.55 7.70 -26.85
CA GLU A 16 -1.30 8.45 -26.76
C GLU A 16 -1.25 9.15 -25.39
N VAL A 17 -0.06 9.26 -24.81
CA VAL A 17 0.15 9.78 -23.46
C VAL A 17 1.32 10.75 -23.43
N ASP A 18 1.24 11.71 -22.52
CA ASP A 18 2.34 12.60 -22.16
C ASP A 18 2.86 12.18 -20.77
N ASP A 19 3.88 11.33 -20.78
CA ASP A 19 4.54 10.80 -19.59
C ASP A 19 6.04 10.69 -19.88
N MET A 20 6.87 11.00 -18.88
CA MET A 20 8.33 11.01 -19.04
C MET A 20 8.91 9.62 -19.33
N ASP A 21 8.23 8.57 -18.87
CA ASP A 21 8.63 7.18 -19.07
C ASP A 21 8.03 6.60 -20.36
N ALA A 22 7.22 7.38 -21.10
CA ALA A 22 6.63 6.93 -22.36
C ALA A 22 7.68 6.87 -23.48
N LEU A 23 7.62 5.79 -24.25
CA LEU A 23 8.47 5.58 -25.41
C LEU A 23 7.99 6.48 -26.57
N GLU A 24 8.94 7.11 -27.26
CA GLU A 24 8.64 7.99 -28.39
C GLU A 24 7.86 7.24 -29.48
N HIS A 25 6.83 7.90 -30.04
CA HIS A 25 5.94 7.36 -31.07
C HIS A 25 5.24 6.03 -30.72
N THR A 26 5.23 5.64 -29.45
CA THR A 26 4.60 4.40 -28.99
C THR A 26 3.16 4.66 -28.57
N LYS A 27 2.27 3.77 -29.02
CA LYS A 27 0.88 3.76 -28.60
C LYS A 27 0.72 2.78 -27.45
N TYR A 28 -0.21 3.08 -26.56
CA TYR A 28 -0.41 2.31 -25.35
C TYR A 28 -1.81 1.75 -25.26
N VAL A 29 -1.94 0.56 -24.68
CA VAL A 29 -3.21 -0.13 -24.47
C VAL A 29 -3.56 -0.10 -22.98
N VAL A 30 -4.79 0.27 -22.64
CA VAL A 30 -5.31 0.17 -21.27
C VAL A 30 -5.47 -1.29 -20.88
N VAL A 31 -4.68 -1.74 -19.89
CA VAL A 31 -4.70 -3.12 -19.39
C VAL A 31 -5.28 -3.25 -17.99
N ALA A 32 -5.27 -2.17 -17.19
CA ALA A 32 -5.94 -2.14 -15.90
C ALA A 32 -6.44 -0.73 -15.57
N ARG A 33 -7.41 -0.68 -14.66
CA ARG A 33 -8.13 0.52 -14.24
C ARG A 33 -8.10 0.61 -12.72
N ALA A 34 -7.94 1.79 -12.19
CA ALA A 34 -7.94 2.06 -10.76
C ALA A 34 -8.43 3.48 -10.50
N ILE A 35 -8.71 3.78 -9.24
CA ILE A 35 -8.94 5.14 -8.77
C ILE A 35 -7.92 5.52 -7.70
N GLY A 36 -7.77 6.82 -7.47
CA GLY A 36 -7.06 7.36 -6.31
C GLY A 36 -7.66 8.68 -5.89
N GLN A 37 -7.03 9.34 -4.93
CA GLN A 37 -7.35 10.72 -4.56
C GLN A 37 -6.21 11.65 -4.91
N ASP A 38 -6.55 12.88 -5.31
CA ASP A 38 -5.60 13.98 -5.40
C ASP A 38 -5.38 14.65 -4.03
N SER A 39 -4.60 15.73 -3.99
CA SER A 39 -4.34 16.51 -2.78
C SER A 39 -5.58 17.20 -2.21
N ASN A 40 -6.62 17.41 -3.02
CA ASN A 40 -7.88 18.04 -2.63
C ASN A 40 -8.92 17.02 -2.14
N GLY A 41 -8.60 15.72 -2.22
CA GLY A 41 -9.50 14.63 -1.87
C GLY A 41 -10.49 14.28 -2.99
N GLU A 42 -10.29 14.79 -4.21
CA GLU A 42 -11.11 14.45 -5.38
C GLU A 42 -10.70 13.10 -5.94
N THR A 43 -11.70 12.30 -6.36
CA THR A 43 -11.43 11.01 -7.02
C THR A 43 -10.81 11.25 -8.39
N ILE A 44 -9.67 10.62 -8.64
CA ILE A 44 -8.97 10.63 -9.93
C ILE A 44 -8.89 9.23 -10.52
N LEU A 45 -9.12 9.12 -11.82
CA LEU A 45 -8.97 7.86 -12.56
C LEU A 45 -7.49 7.61 -12.86
N ARG A 46 -7.09 6.34 -12.69
CA ARG A 46 -5.75 5.84 -12.96
C ARG A 46 -5.80 4.63 -13.87
N TYR A 47 -4.77 4.48 -14.70
CA TYR A 47 -4.68 3.39 -15.66
C TYR A 47 -3.30 2.75 -15.62
N MET A 48 -3.29 1.45 -15.85
CA MET A 48 -2.07 0.74 -16.23
C MET A 48 -2.08 0.52 -17.72
N LEU A 49 -0.97 0.85 -18.36
CA LEU A 49 -0.84 0.82 -19.81
C LEU A 49 0.29 -0.10 -20.25
N ALA A 50 0.07 -0.85 -21.32
CA ALA A 50 1.08 -1.67 -21.96
C ALA A 50 1.38 -1.16 -23.38
N PRO A 51 2.64 -1.22 -23.85
CA PRO A 51 2.99 -0.74 -25.19
C PRO A 51 2.38 -1.63 -26.27
N HIS A 52 1.76 -1.03 -27.28
CA HIS A 52 1.28 -1.73 -28.48
C HIS A 52 2.42 -1.88 -29.51
N PRO A 53 2.57 -3.02 -30.21
CA PRO A 53 1.70 -4.20 -30.21
C PRO A 53 2.05 -5.27 -29.17
N TYR A 54 3.12 -5.08 -28.41
CA TYR A 54 3.74 -6.15 -27.62
C TYR A 54 2.96 -6.53 -26.35
N GLY A 55 2.18 -5.62 -25.77
CA GLY A 55 1.38 -5.88 -24.57
C GLY A 55 2.21 -6.12 -23.33
N HIS A 56 1.75 -6.99 -22.42
CA HIS A 56 2.44 -7.31 -21.16
C HIS A 56 3.40 -8.50 -21.34
N VAL A 57 4.61 -8.23 -21.84
CA VAL A 57 5.68 -9.24 -22.00
C VAL A 57 6.60 -9.24 -20.77
N PRO A 58 7.04 -10.41 -20.25
CA PRO A 58 7.88 -10.50 -19.05
C PRO A 58 9.16 -9.64 -19.09
N ASP A 59 9.77 -9.50 -20.28
CA ASP A 59 10.99 -8.72 -20.49
C ASP A 59 10.74 -7.20 -20.65
N GLN A 60 9.47 -6.78 -20.69
CA GLN A 60 9.06 -5.38 -20.89
C GLN A 60 8.28 -4.83 -19.69
N LYS A 61 8.46 -5.40 -18.48
CA LYS A 61 7.82 -4.89 -17.25
C LYS A 61 8.14 -3.42 -16.99
N GLU A 62 9.30 -2.95 -17.40
CA GLU A 62 9.73 -1.55 -17.27
C GLU A 62 8.95 -0.60 -18.19
N ASN A 63 8.33 -1.11 -19.27
CA ASN A 63 7.58 -0.30 -20.22
C ASN A 63 6.08 -0.23 -19.88
N ILE A 64 5.66 -0.78 -18.74
CA ILE A 64 4.30 -0.69 -18.25
C ILE A 64 4.12 0.63 -17.51
N LEU A 65 3.34 1.53 -18.09
CA LEU A 65 3.09 2.85 -17.49
C LEU A 65 1.94 2.78 -16.48
N ARG A 66 2.06 3.56 -15.41
CA ARG A 66 0.97 3.80 -14.46
C ARG A 66 0.68 5.29 -14.46
N ILE A 67 -0.43 5.68 -15.07
CA ILE A 67 -0.75 7.07 -15.32
C ILE A 67 -2.11 7.47 -14.72
N THR A 68 -2.35 8.76 -14.64
CA THR A 68 -3.65 9.38 -14.38
C THR A 68 -4.36 9.70 -15.70
N ALA A 69 -5.69 9.86 -15.66
CA ALA A 69 -6.46 10.25 -16.85
C ALA A 69 -6.01 11.56 -17.50
N SER A 70 -5.48 12.50 -16.73
CA SER A 70 -4.99 13.80 -17.23
C SER A 70 -3.74 13.69 -18.11
N GLN A 71 -3.01 12.59 -18.04
CA GLN A 71 -1.81 12.34 -18.86
C GLN A 71 -2.16 11.74 -20.23
N ILE A 72 -3.42 11.39 -20.48
CA ILE A 72 -3.87 10.89 -21.77
C ILE A 72 -4.10 12.07 -22.70
N THR A 73 -3.33 12.15 -23.77
CA THR A 73 -3.42 13.24 -24.74
C THR A 73 -4.44 12.95 -25.83
N LYS A 74 -4.59 11.67 -26.22
CA LYS A 74 -5.49 11.28 -27.30
C LYS A 74 -5.95 9.83 -27.18
N ILE A 75 -7.24 9.61 -27.43
CA ILE A 75 -7.81 8.27 -27.60
C ILE A 75 -7.81 7.95 -29.10
N ILE A 76 -7.17 6.85 -29.48
CA ILE A 76 -7.08 6.36 -30.86
C ILE A 76 -8.19 5.35 -31.15
N HIS A 77 -8.47 4.47 -30.19
CA HIS A 77 -9.49 3.45 -30.30
C HIS A 77 -10.12 3.20 -28.93
N GLU A 78 -11.44 3.16 -28.88
CA GLU A 78 -12.21 2.84 -27.68
C GLU A 78 -12.23 1.34 -27.45
N GLY A 79 -11.87 0.93 -26.22
CA GLY A 79 -11.90 -0.46 -25.79
C GLY A 79 -13.28 -0.92 -25.34
N TYR A 80 -13.33 -2.10 -24.73
CA TYR A 80 -14.56 -2.66 -24.19
C TYR A 80 -14.96 -1.99 -22.88
N THR A 81 -16.22 -1.58 -22.80
CA THR A 81 -16.89 -1.10 -21.59
C THR A 81 -18.21 -1.82 -21.41
N ASP A 82 -18.66 -2.00 -20.17
CA ASP A 82 -20.01 -2.50 -19.88
C ASP A 82 -20.68 -1.78 -18.70
N GLU A 83 -21.94 -2.13 -18.44
CA GLU A 83 -22.73 -1.55 -17.34
C GLU A 83 -22.18 -1.91 -15.95
N LEU A 84 -21.36 -2.96 -15.82
CA LEU A 84 -20.74 -3.32 -14.56
C LEU A 84 -19.56 -2.41 -14.23
N ASP A 85 -18.96 -1.75 -15.22
CA ASP A 85 -17.88 -0.78 -14.99
C ASP A 85 -18.33 0.41 -14.14
N THR A 86 -19.56 0.86 -14.30
CA THR A 86 -20.14 1.93 -13.46
C THR A 86 -20.27 1.46 -12.02
N LYS A 87 -20.81 0.24 -11.81
CA LYS A 87 -20.94 -0.33 -10.46
C LYS A 87 -19.57 -0.54 -9.79
N LEU A 88 -18.59 -1.01 -10.56
CA LEU A 88 -17.22 -1.17 -10.09
C LEU A 88 -16.63 0.17 -9.63
N LEU A 89 -16.89 1.25 -10.39
CA LEU A 89 -16.41 2.57 -10.04
C LEU A 89 -17.04 3.07 -8.73
N ASP A 90 -18.36 2.93 -8.60
CA ASP A 90 -19.10 3.29 -7.39
C ASP A 90 -18.58 2.51 -6.17
N ASP A 91 -18.42 1.19 -6.29
CA ASP A 91 -17.89 0.32 -5.23
C ASP A 91 -16.48 0.74 -4.79
N LEU A 92 -15.61 1.10 -5.76
CA LEU A 92 -14.26 1.55 -5.46
C LEU A 92 -14.26 2.90 -4.72
N GLU A 93 -15.13 3.83 -5.13
CA GLU A 93 -15.26 5.12 -4.44
C GLU A 93 -15.73 4.95 -3.00
N ASP A 94 -16.72 4.09 -2.77
CA ASP A 94 -17.26 3.79 -1.44
C ASP A 94 -16.19 3.18 -0.53
N VAL A 95 -15.42 2.20 -1.02
CA VAL A 95 -14.32 1.60 -0.26
C VAL A 95 -13.25 2.64 0.08
N MET A 96 -12.88 3.51 -0.87
CA MET A 96 -11.87 4.54 -0.65
C MET A 96 -12.33 5.59 0.37
N ARG A 97 -13.60 5.99 0.36
CA ARG A 97 -14.17 6.92 1.36
C ARG A 97 -14.36 6.24 2.73
N GLY A 98 -14.81 4.98 2.74
CA GLY A 98 -15.03 4.19 3.95
C GLY A 98 -13.72 3.87 4.70
N THR A 99 -12.65 3.55 3.99
CA THR A 99 -11.32 3.35 4.61
C THR A 99 -10.77 4.63 5.20
N LEU A 100 -10.99 5.79 4.57
CA LEU A 100 -10.54 7.08 5.09
C LEU A 100 -11.24 7.46 6.41
N THR A 101 -12.55 7.20 6.53
CA THR A 101 -13.31 7.48 7.76
C THR A 101 -12.89 6.62 8.96
N GLN A 102 -12.45 5.38 8.74
CA GLN A 102 -11.86 4.55 9.79
C GLN A 102 -10.51 5.08 10.29
N VAL A 103 -9.70 5.69 9.43
CA VAL A 103 -8.39 6.25 9.83
C VAL A 103 -8.56 7.57 10.60
N VAL A 104 -9.53 8.41 10.22
CA VAL A 104 -9.78 9.70 10.89
C VAL A 104 -10.46 9.53 12.25
N SER A 105 -11.30 8.50 12.43
CA SER A 105 -11.96 8.22 13.71
C SER A 105 -11.04 7.64 14.80
N GLY A 106 -9.80 7.28 14.48
CA GLY A 106 -8.80 6.80 15.45
C GLY A 106 -8.05 7.90 16.22
N THR A 107 -8.32 9.19 15.94
CA THR A 107 -7.58 10.31 16.57
C THR A 107 -8.52 11.27 17.29
N LYS A 108 -9.17 10.80 18.36
CA LYS A 108 -9.67 11.67 19.43
C LYS A 108 -9.60 10.95 20.76
N ALA A 109 -8.68 11.41 21.61
CA ALA A 109 -8.55 10.98 22.99
C ALA A 109 -9.80 11.39 23.78
N GLU A 110 -10.33 10.45 24.57
CA GLU A 110 -11.08 10.76 25.78
C GLU A 110 -10.38 10.09 26.96
N VAL A 111 -9.73 10.95 27.73
CA VAL A 111 -9.49 10.79 29.15
C VAL A 111 -10.86 10.76 29.83
N ASP A 112 -11.14 9.72 30.61
CA ASP A 112 -12.07 9.85 31.73
C ASP A 112 -11.55 9.06 32.93
N GLU A 113 -11.22 9.82 33.98
CA GLU A 113 -10.83 9.33 35.30
C GLU A 113 -12.10 9.11 36.14
N LYS A 114 -12.21 7.91 36.74
CA LYS A 114 -12.71 7.68 38.11
C LYS A 114 -12.42 6.23 38.49
N SER A 115 -11.31 6.00 39.20
CA SER A 115 -11.26 5.90 40.67
C SER A 115 -11.73 4.53 41.17
N ASP A 116 -10.79 3.60 41.29
CA ASP A 116 -10.71 2.81 42.51
C ASP A 116 -9.27 2.80 42.97
N SER A 117 -9.11 3.19 44.23
CA SER A 117 -7.85 3.37 44.94
C SER A 117 -7.31 2.03 45.39
N ASP A 118 -6.04 1.73 45.10
CA ASP A 118 -5.10 1.50 46.20
C ASP A 118 -3.64 1.54 45.73
N GLU A 119 -2.90 2.34 46.50
CA GLU A 119 -1.45 2.41 46.72
C GLU A 119 -0.49 1.71 45.74
N LYS A 120 0.38 2.47 45.06
CA LYS A 120 1.69 2.89 45.61
C LYS A 120 2.50 3.70 44.57
N VAL A 121 2.83 4.94 44.93
CA VAL A 121 3.63 5.86 44.12
C VAL A 121 5.12 5.70 44.43
N LYS A 122 5.90 5.53 43.35
CA LYS A 122 7.31 5.93 43.08
C LYS A 122 8.37 5.73 44.19
N GLN A 123 9.50 5.13 43.83
CA GLN A 123 10.73 5.89 43.54
C GLN A 123 11.90 4.98 43.11
N VAL A 124 12.87 5.64 42.51
CA VAL A 124 13.87 5.17 41.57
C VAL A 124 15.20 4.92 42.29
N THR A 125 15.73 3.68 42.18
CA THR A 125 17.18 3.27 42.28
C THR A 125 17.93 3.57 43.60
N PRO A 126 19.16 3.04 43.89
CA PRO A 126 20.08 2.26 43.04
C PRO A 126 20.80 1.05 43.74
N LEU A 127 21.69 0.41 42.96
CA LEU A 127 22.85 -0.42 43.34
C LEU A 127 22.68 -1.92 43.62
N VAL A 128 23.20 -2.68 42.64
CA VAL A 128 24.17 -3.79 42.80
C VAL A 128 23.69 -5.06 43.50
N GLY A 129 23.61 -6.13 42.69
CA GLY A 129 23.85 -7.51 43.13
C GLY A 129 22.63 -8.43 43.04
N GLN A 130 22.36 -9.01 41.86
CA GLN A 130 21.84 -10.38 41.67
C GLN A 130 21.68 -10.70 40.16
N GLU A 131 22.81 -10.88 39.48
CA GLU A 131 22.94 -11.74 38.29
C GLU A 131 22.71 -13.19 38.78
N PRO A 132 21.74 -14.02 38.29
CA PRO A 132 21.54 -14.32 36.87
C PRO A 132 20.07 -14.58 36.43
N LYS A 133 19.05 -14.34 37.28
CA LYS A 133 17.66 -14.82 37.01
C LYS A 133 16.81 -13.88 36.15
N LEU A 134 17.01 -12.56 36.23
CA LEU A 134 16.26 -11.61 35.39
C LEU A 134 16.70 -11.66 33.92
N ALA A 135 17.99 -11.86 33.64
CA ALA A 135 18.51 -11.94 32.27
C ALA A 135 17.98 -13.20 31.53
N ALA A 136 17.79 -14.31 32.24
CA ALA A 136 17.21 -15.52 31.67
C ALA A 136 15.72 -15.33 31.35
N ALA A 137 14.96 -14.68 32.23
CA ALA A 137 13.54 -14.38 31.99
C ALA A 137 13.34 -13.43 30.80
N GLN A 138 14.17 -12.38 30.70
CA GLN A 138 14.13 -11.43 29.59
C GLN A 138 14.51 -12.08 28.25
N LYS A 139 15.56 -12.92 28.21
CA LYS A 139 15.91 -13.68 27.00
C LYS A 139 14.80 -14.62 26.54
N LEU A 140 14.09 -15.24 27.48
CA LEU A 140 13.02 -16.19 27.18
C LEU A 140 11.77 -15.49 26.64
N GLU A 141 11.48 -14.28 27.10
CA GLU A 141 10.43 -13.43 26.51
C GLU A 141 10.81 -12.92 25.11
N GLU A 142 12.03 -12.41 24.93
CA GLU A 142 12.52 -11.95 23.63
C GLU A 142 12.50 -13.06 22.58
N GLU A 143 12.94 -14.28 22.94
CA GLU A 143 12.92 -15.43 22.02
C GLU A 143 11.48 -15.84 21.64
N ASN A 144 10.52 -15.74 22.57
CA ASN A 144 9.11 -16.03 22.29
C ASN A 144 8.47 -14.97 21.38
N ILE A 145 8.84 -13.69 21.54
CA ILE A 145 8.39 -12.62 20.63
C ILE A 145 8.99 -12.83 19.25
N LEU A 146 10.29 -13.15 19.16
CA LEU A 146 10.95 -13.41 17.90
C LEU A 146 10.35 -14.62 17.16
N LYS A 147 9.95 -15.70 17.85
CA LYS A 147 9.31 -16.87 17.23
C LYS A 147 7.98 -16.56 16.53
N ARG A 148 7.30 -15.46 16.90
CA ARG A 148 6.06 -15.00 16.27
C ARG A 148 6.31 -14.09 15.05
N ASP A 149 7.54 -13.67 14.81
CA ASP A 149 7.91 -12.87 13.63
C ASP A 149 7.85 -13.75 12.37
N PRO A 150 7.10 -13.35 11.31
CA PRO A 150 7.04 -14.10 10.05
C PRO A 150 8.42 -14.29 9.39
N PHE A 151 9.41 -13.47 9.76
CA PHE A 151 10.79 -13.55 9.28
C PHE A 151 11.76 -14.28 10.23
N TYR A 152 11.28 -14.85 11.35
CA TYR A 152 12.12 -15.52 12.34
C TYR A 152 13.03 -16.59 11.74
N LYS A 153 12.49 -17.43 10.86
CA LYS A 153 13.23 -18.50 10.18
C LYS A 153 14.36 -17.96 9.30
N PHE A 154 14.14 -16.82 8.64
CA PHE A 154 15.15 -16.19 7.79
C PHE A 154 16.28 -15.57 8.61
N ARG A 155 15.98 -14.97 9.76
CA ARG A 155 16.99 -14.42 10.67
C ARG A 155 17.87 -15.54 11.27
N LYS A 156 17.25 -16.61 11.77
CA LYS A 156 17.97 -17.78 12.33
C LYS A 156 18.91 -18.43 11.32
N MET A 157 18.48 -18.59 10.06
CA MET A 157 19.32 -19.12 8.98
C MET A 157 20.55 -18.23 8.68
N LYS A 158 20.43 -16.91 8.80
CA LYS A 158 21.58 -16.00 8.61
C LYS A 158 22.58 -16.14 9.75
N GLU A 159 22.11 -16.21 11.00
CA GLU A 159 22.98 -16.38 12.17
C GLU A 159 23.74 -17.72 12.15
N GLU A 160 23.08 -18.81 11.76
CA GLU A 160 23.74 -20.12 11.59
C GLU A 160 24.81 -20.11 10.49
N LYS A 161 24.60 -19.36 9.40
CA LYS A 161 25.60 -19.19 8.33
C LYS A 161 26.78 -18.30 8.73
N VAL A 162 26.56 -17.36 9.65
CA VAL A 162 27.62 -16.49 10.19
C VAL A 162 28.47 -17.25 11.21
N ASN A 163 27.86 -18.08 12.06
CA ASN A 163 28.57 -18.88 13.07
C ASN A 163 29.16 -20.19 12.53
N GLY A 164 28.72 -20.67 11.37
CA GLY A 164 29.25 -21.86 10.70
C GLY A 164 30.47 -21.59 9.81
N ARG A 165 31.06 -20.39 9.87
CA ARG A 165 32.24 -19.99 9.11
C ARG A 165 33.38 -19.61 10.05
N THR A 166 33.79 -20.58 10.85
CA THR A 166 35.12 -20.63 11.47
C THR A 166 35.96 -21.58 10.63
N ASP A 167 37.06 -21.07 10.07
CA ASP A 167 38.11 -21.87 9.42
C ASP A 167 38.66 -22.96 10.35
#